data_AF-A0A150NXL5-F1
#
_entry.id   AF-A0A150NXL5-F1
#
_cell.length_a   1.000
_cell.length_b   1.000
_cell.length_c   1.000
_cell.angle_alpha   90.00
_cell.angle_beta   90.00
_cell.angle_gamma   90.00
#
_symmetry.space_group_name_H-M   'P 1'
#
loop_
_entity.id
_entity.type
_entity.pdbx_description
1 polymer ?
#
loop_
_entity_poly.entity_id
_entity_poly.type
_entity_poly.pdbx_seq_one_letter_code
_entity_poly.pdbx_strand_id
1 'polypeptide(L)'
;MHEWQVYESGTDNFEKARTMFLENKGELLPNSPIQYETATEMKSRFLECMAKYREHQTVVVVAHRMLMRQFVPNEKIDFCQVIECELEI
;
A
#
# COMPACT_ATOMS: atom_id res chain seq x y z
N MET A 1 1.52 -3.04 13.65
CA MET A 1 1.64 -2.12 12.51
C MET A 1 3.04 -2.35 11.94
N HIS A 2 3.19 -3.05 10.81
CA HIS A 2 4.51 -3.24 10.18
C HIS A 2 4.87 -1.99 9.34
N GLU A 3 4.63 -0.81 9.89
CA GLU A 3 5.21 0.41 9.37
C GLU A 3 6.66 0.41 9.85
N TRP A 4 7.58 0.35 8.88
CA TRP A 4 9.01 0.32 9.08
C TRP A 4 9.42 1.41 10.07
N GLN A 5 10.03 1.01 11.21
CA GLN A 5 10.50 1.94 12.23
C GLN A 5 11.77 2.62 11.74
N VAL A 6 11.62 3.70 10.97
CA VAL A 6 12.70 4.50 10.36
C VAL A 6 13.77 4.91 11.39
N TYR A 7 13.37 5.11 12.63
CA TYR A 7 14.25 5.50 13.74
C TYR A 7 15.21 4.39 14.20
N GLU A 8 14.87 3.12 13.98
CA GLU A 8 15.66 1.99 14.51
C GLU A 8 16.66 1.42 13.50
N SER A 9 16.37 1.51 12.20
CA SER A 9 17.14 0.83 11.15
C SER A 9 17.61 1.73 10.01
N GLY A 10 17.31 3.04 10.08
CA GLY A 10 17.61 4.00 9.03
C GLY A 10 16.65 3.92 7.84
N THR A 11 16.82 4.85 6.90
CA THR A 11 15.98 4.99 5.70
C THR A 11 16.41 4.13 4.51
N ASP A 12 17.64 3.59 4.51
CA ASP A 12 18.23 2.96 3.33
C ASP A 12 17.49 1.70 2.90
N ASN A 13 17.12 0.85 3.87
CA ASN A 13 16.32 -0.34 3.62
C ASN A 13 14.91 0.01 3.15
N PHE A 14 14.33 1.09 3.67
CA PHE A 14 13.04 1.57 3.20
C PHE A 14 13.09 2.01 1.73
N GLU A 15 14.05 2.86 1.35
CA GLU A 15 14.15 3.32 -0.04
C GLU A 15 14.52 2.17 -0.99
N LYS A 16 15.35 1.22 -0.53
CA LYS A 16 15.65 0.00 -1.29
C LYS A 16 14.40 -0.85 -1.51
N ALA A 17 13.64 -1.15 -0.45
CA ALA A 17 12.40 -1.91 -0.55
C ALA A 17 11.37 -1.19 -1.42
N ARG A 18 11.20 0.12 -1.25
CA ARG A 18 10.31 0.94 -2.07
C ARG A 18 10.71 0.90 -3.55
N THR A 19 11.98 1.07 -3.86
CA THR A 19 12.49 1.02 -5.24
C THR A 19 12.22 -0.35 -5.86
N MET A 20 12.60 -1.42 -5.17
CA MET A 20 12.38 -2.79 -5.65
C MET A 20 10.90 -3.13 -5.82
N PHE A 21 10.04 -2.71 -4.89
CA PHE A 21 8.60 -2.85 -5.02
C PHE A 21 8.11 -2.17 -6.31
N LEU A 22 8.55 -0.95 -6.59
CA LEU A 22 8.12 -0.18 -7.75
C LEU A 22 8.57 -0.82 -9.07
N GLU A 23 9.84 -1.21 -9.15
CA GLU A 23 10.43 -1.85 -10.33
C GLU A 23 9.78 -3.20 -10.64
N ASN A 24 9.48 -3.98 -9.60
CA ASN A 24 8.88 -5.31 -9.70
C ASN A 24 7.35 -5.31 -9.61
N LYS A 25 6.70 -4.16 -9.82
CA LYS A 25 5.23 -4.02 -9.82
C LYS A 25 4.54 -4.59 -8.58
N GLY A 26 5.22 -4.53 -7.43
CA GLY A 26 4.74 -5.00 -6.14
C GLY A 26 4.95 -6.49 -5.87
N GLU A 27 5.65 -7.22 -6.75
CA GLU A 27 6.07 -8.59 -6.48
C GLU A 27 7.36 -8.64 -5.67
N LEU A 28 7.50 -9.68 -4.85
CA LEU A 28 8.73 -9.99 -4.12
C LEU A 28 9.44 -11.14 -4.85
N LEU A 29 10.59 -10.85 -5.46
CA LEU A 29 11.35 -11.86 -6.18
C LEU A 29 12.00 -12.86 -5.21
N PRO A 30 12.16 -14.15 -5.59
CA PRO A 30 12.73 -15.19 -4.73
C PRO A 30 14.13 -14.88 -4.17
N ASN A 31 14.90 -14.08 -4.89
CA ASN A 31 16.27 -13.67 -4.53
C ASN A 31 16.32 -12.19 -4.10
N SER A 32 15.20 -11.60 -3.69
CA SER A 32 15.18 -10.21 -3.24
C SER A 32 16.14 -10.03 -2.05
N PRO A 33 17.06 -9.06 -2.09
CA PRO A 33 18.02 -8.79 -1.02
C PRO A 33 17.36 -8.13 0.20
N ILE A 34 16.07 -7.81 0.12
CA ILE A 34 15.29 -7.22 1.20
C ILE A 34 13.85 -7.74 1.15
N GLN A 35 13.26 -7.95 2.32
CA GLN A 35 11.88 -8.39 2.47
C GLN A 35 10.95 -7.18 2.52
N TYR A 36 9.81 -7.27 1.83
CA TYR A 36 8.73 -6.29 1.88
C TYR A 36 7.39 -6.97 1.57
N GLU A 37 6.30 -6.37 2.04
CA GLU A 37 4.94 -6.80 1.72
C GLU A 37 4.66 -6.61 0.23
N THR A 38 4.11 -7.62 -0.41
CA THR A 38 3.70 -7.57 -1.82
C THR A 38 2.44 -6.72 -2.01
N ALA A 39 2.20 -6.28 -3.25
CA ALA A 39 0.95 -5.59 -3.62
C ALA A 39 -0.29 -6.42 -3.25
N THR A 40 -0.25 -7.73 -3.48
CA THR A 40 -1.35 -8.66 -3.19
C THR A 40 -1.60 -8.80 -1.70
N GLU A 41 -0.55 -8.94 -0.89
CA GLU A 41 -0.67 -9.00 0.57
C GLU A 41 -1.22 -7.67 1.13
N MET A 42 -0.67 -6.54 0.66
CA MET A 42 -1.13 -5.20 1.07
C MET A 42 -2.62 -4.98 0.75
N LYS A 43 -3.04 -5.36 -0.46
CA LYS A 43 -4.44 -5.26 -0.88
C LYS A 43 -5.35 -6.17 -0.07
N SER A 44 -4.95 -7.43 0.14
CA SER A 44 -5.73 -8.41 0.92
C SER A 44 -5.91 -7.95 2.36
N ARG A 45 -4.83 -7.53 3.01
CA ARG A 45 -4.86 -7.02 4.38
C ARG A 45 -5.73 -5.77 4.52
N PHE A 46 -5.72 -4.90 3.52
CA PHE A 46 -6.61 -3.73 3.51
C PHE A 46 -8.08 -4.14 3.43
N LEU A 47 -8.45 -5.00 2.48
CA LEU A 47 -9.84 -5.44 2.31
C LEU A 47 -10.36 -6.16 3.56
N GLU A 48 -9.54 -7.04 4.16
CA GLU A 48 -9.87 -7.71 5.42
C GLU A 48 -10.13 -6.69 6.56
N CYS A 49 -9.29 -5.66 6.66
CA CYS A 49 -9.48 -4.59 7.64
C CYS A 49 -10.77 -3.79 7.40
N MET A 50 -11.12 -3.54 6.13
CA MET A 50 -12.28 -2.75 5.76
C MET A 50 -13.60 -3.50 5.86
N ALA A 51 -13.58 -4.83 5.94
CA ALA A 51 -14.78 -5.67 6.06
C ALA A 51 -15.72 -5.27 7.23
N LYS A 52 -15.16 -4.75 8.32
CA LYS A 52 -15.94 -4.26 9.47
C LYS A 52 -16.77 -3.00 9.18
N TYR A 53 -16.50 -2.31 8.07
CA TYR A 53 -17.22 -1.12 7.65
C TYR A 53 -18.24 -1.39 6.53
N ARG A 54 -18.45 -2.65 6.12
CA ARG A 54 -19.32 -3.03 4.98
C ARG A 54 -20.77 -2.51 5.04
N GLU A 55 -21.28 -2.22 6.23
CA GLU A 55 -22.63 -1.69 6.44
C GLU A 55 -22.73 -0.18 6.19
N HIS A 56 -21.61 0.51 5.97
CA HIS A 56 -21.59 1.93 5.65
C HIS A 56 -21.62 2.11 4.14
N GLN A 57 -22.48 3.02 3.66
CA GLN A 57 -22.56 3.35 2.23
C GLN A 57 -21.27 3.96 1.69
N THR A 58 -20.57 4.78 2.49
CA THR A 58 -19.33 5.45 2.05
C THR A 58 -18.39 5.62 3.24
N VAL A 59 -17.10 5.37 3.03
CA VAL A 59 -16.04 5.53 4.04
C VAL A 59 -14.92 6.39 3.47
N VAL A 60 -14.47 7.38 4.24
CA VAL A 60 -13.28 8.16 3.90
C VAL A 60 -12.05 7.51 4.53
N VAL A 61 -11.04 7.23 3.71
CA VAL A 61 -9.77 6.66 4.14
C VAL A 61 -8.64 7.64 3.81
N VAL A 62 -7.91 8.07 4.83
CA VAL A 62 -6.65 8.81 4.64
C VAL A 62 -5.52 7.81 4.62
N ALA A 63 -4.83 7.70 3.49
CA ALA A 63 -3.81 6.68 3.27
C ALA A 63 -2.64 7.20 2.44
N HIS A 64 -1.52 6.48 2.52
CA HIS A 64 -0.36 6.73 1.67
C HIS A 64 -0.60 6.26 0.23
N ARG A 65 0.09 6.91 -0.72
CA ARG A 65 0.08 6.58 -2.16
C ARG A 65 0.30 5.09 -2.45
N MET A 66 1.16 4.42 -1.69
CA MET A 66 1.49 3.00 -1.89
C MET A 66 0.30 2.06 -1.70
N LEU A 67 -0.62 2.40 -0.80
CA LEU A 67 -1.88 1.67 -0.63
C LEU A 67 -2.90 2.09 -1.69
N MET A 68 -3.06 3.39 -1.91
CA MET A 68 -4.06 3.91 -2.87
C MET A 68 -3.87 3.33 -4.27
N ARG A 69 -2.62 3.17 -4.73
CA ARG A 69 -2.29 2.62 -6.05
C ARG A 69 -2.65 1.13 -6.26
N GLN A 70 -3.12 0.43 -5.22
CA GLN A 70 -3.65 -0.94 -5.36
C GLN A 70 -5.11 -0.95 -5.88
N PHE A 71 -5.74 0.22 -5.89
CA PHE A 71 -7.16 0.40 -6.23
C PHE A 71 -7.38 1.45 -7.32
N VAL A 72 -6.50 2.46 -7.42
CA VAL A 72 -6.58 3.50 -8.46
C VAL A 72 -5.28 3.64 -9.23
N PRO A 73 -5.30 4.03 -10.53
CA PRO A 73 -4.09 4.27 -11.31
C PRO A 73 -3.19 5.34 -10.66
N ASN A 74 -1.87 5.10 -10.64
CA ASN A 74 -0.92 5.96 -9.92
C ASN A 74 -0.87 7.39 -10.47
N GLU A 75 -1.08 7.57 -11.77
CA GLU A 75 -1.17 8.85 -12.46
C GLU A 75 -2.38 9.70 -12.03
N LYS A 76 -3.38 9.08 -11.38
CA LYS A 76 -4.55 9.78 -10.84
C LYS A 76 -4.38 10.21 -9.39
N ILE A 77 -3.24 9.93 -8.76
CA ILE A 77 -2.98 10.27 -7.35
C ILE A 77 -2.07 11.49 -7.28
N ASP A 78 -2.56 12.58 -6.71
CA ASP A 78 -1.81 13.80 -6.39
C ASP A 78 -1.77 14.06 -4.87
N PHE A 79 -0.89 14.94 -4.43
CA PHE A 79 -0.74 15.29 -3.03
C PHE A 79 -2.03 15.94 -2.48
N CYS A 80 -2.52 15.43 -1.34
CA CYS A 80 -3.78 15.85 -0.72
C CYS A 80 -5.03 15.70 -1.62
N GLN A 81 -4.95 14.95 -2.71
CA GLN A 81 -6.11 14.71 -3.57
C GLN A 81 -7.11 13.76 -2.90
N VAL A 82 -8.40 14.06 -3.07
CA VAL A 82 -9.50 13.14 -2.74
C VAL A 82 -9.91 12.41 -4.02
N ILE A 83 -9.99 11.07 -3.93
CA ILE A 83 -10.34 10.20 -5.06
C ILE A 83 -11.44 9.26 -4.59
N GLU A 84 -12.55 9.25 -5.31
CA GLU A 84 -13.62 8.28 -5.11
C GLU A 84 -13.27 6.95 -5.81
N CYS A 85 -13.49 5.84 -5.12
CA CYS A 85 -13.21 4.50 -5.60
C CYS A 85 -14.25 3.53 -5.04
N GLU A 86 -14.92 2.82 -5.93
CA GLU A 86 -15.84 1.74 -5.57
C GLU A 86 -15.06 0.45 -5.28
N LEU A 87 -15.34 -0.16 -4.14
CA LEU A 87 -14.69 -1.39 -3.69
C LEU A 87 -15.74 -2.41 -3.29
N GLU A 88 -15.53 -3.65 -3.70
CA GLU A 88 -16.28 -4.80 -3.18
C GLU A 88 -15.57 -5.29 -1.91
N ILE A 89 -16.26 -5.21 -0.78
CA ILE A 89 -15.75 -5.48 0.57
C ILE A 89 -16.69 -6.44 1.32
#